data_AF-A0A1V6A5Q3-F1
#
_entry.id   AF-A0A1V6A5Q3-F1
#
_cell.length_a   1.000
_cell.length_b   1.000
_cell.length_c   1.000
_cell.angle_alpha   90.00
_cell.angle_beta   90.00
_cell.angle_gamma   90.00
#
_symmetry.space_group_name_H-M   'P 1'
#
loop_
_entity.id
_entity.type
_entity.pdbx_description
1 polymer ?
#
loop_
_entity_poly.entity_id
_entity_poly.type
_entity_poly.pdbx_seq_one_letter_code
_entity_poly.pdbx_strand_id
1 'polypeptide(L)' 'MKITVEFVGAINTGSYEKKQDFEIEEKTTVENFLKTLDHFHESHIPYIQVLCNGKRCAHTKKLKSGDYLELMLMVGGG' A
#
# COMPACT_ATOMS: atom_id res chain seq x y z
N MET A 1 8.80 8.93 9.13
CA MET A 1 9.12 7.52 9.44
C MET A 1 9.28 6.72 8.15
N LYS A 2 10.07 5.66 8.16
CA LYS A 2 10.38 4.87 6.96
C LYS A 2 9.58 3.57 6.95
N ILE A 3 8.96 3.24 5.83
CA ILE A 3 8.31 1.94 5.57
C ILE A 3 8.81 1.36 4.26
N THR A 4 8.64 0.06 4.06
CA THR A 4 8.93 -0.60 2.78
C THR A 4 7.63 -1.05 2.15
N VAL A 5 7.47 -0.82 0.86
CA VAL A 5 6.27 -1.18 0.10
C VAL A 5 6.67 -2.07 -1.07
N GLU A 6 5.97 -3.18 -1.22
CA GLU A 6 6.07 -4.08 -2.36
C GLU A 6 4.75 -4.13 -3.11
N PHE A 7 4.82 -3.91 -4.42
CA PHE A 7 3.73 -4.05 -5.36
C PHE A 7 3.70 -5.49 -5.86
N VAL A 8 2.68 -6.25 -5.45
CA VAL A 8 2.58 -7.69 -5.69
C VAL A 8 1.50 -8.00 -6.72
N GLY A 9 1.85 -8.84 -7.70
CA GLY A 9 0.94 -9.28 -8.76
C GLY A 9 0.72 -8.21 -9.83
N ALA A 10 -0.53 -8.09 -10.29
CA ALA A 10 -0.92 -7.21 -11.39
C ALA A 10 -1.25 -5.77 -10.96
N ILE A 11 -0.87 -5.37 -9.74
CA ILE A 11 -1.07 -3.99 -9.29
C ILE A 11 -0.12 -3.05 -10.06
N ASN A 12 -0.64 -1.91 -10.48
CA ASN A 12 0.17 -0.90 -11.14
C ASN A 12 1.17 -0.29 -10.13
N THR A 13 2.45 -0.20 -10.52
CA THR A 13 3.50 0.44 -9.71
C THR A 13 3.68 1.92 -10.04
N GLY A 14 3.08 2.41 -11.13
CA GLY A 14 3.28 3.77 -11.61
C GLY A 14 4.75 4.03 -11.95
N SER A 15 5.30 5.10 -11.37
CA SER A 15 6.70 5.51 -11.49
C SER A 15 7.63 4.84 -10.46
N TYR A 16 7.08 4.04 -9.54
CA TYR A 16 7.82 3.42 -8.44
C TYR A 16 8.40 2.07 -8.83
N GLU A 17 9.46 1.67 -8.12
CA GLU A 17 10.00 0.32 -8.23
C GLU A 17 9.04 -0.70 -7.62
N LYS A 18 9.15 -1.96 -8.05
CA LYS A 18 8.35 -3.07 -7.53
C LYS A 18 8.43 -3.18 -6.00
N LYS A 19 9.58 -2.86 -5.42
CA LYS A 19 9.81 -2.81 -3.98
C LYS A 19 10.63 -1.57 -3.66
N GLN A 20 10.08 -0.67 -2.86
CA GLN A 20 10.71 0.62 -2.57
C GLN A 20 10.42 1.05 -1.13
N ASP A 21 11.36 1.80 -0.56
CA ASP A 21 11.16 2.45 0.72
C ASP A 21 10.50 3.83 0.56
N PHE A 22 9.57 4.14 1.46
CA PHE A 22 8.85 5.41 1.50
C PHE A 22 9.09 6.11 2.84
N GLU A 23 9.33 7.41 2.78
CA GLU A 23 9.26 8.29 3.96
C GLU A 23 7.85 8.87 4.07
N ILE A 24 7.21 8.62 5.21
CA ILE A 24 5.84 9.04 5.49
C ILE A 24 5.73 9.74 6.84
N GLU A 25 4.72 10.58 7.01
CA GLU A 25 4.45 11.24 8.30
C GLU A 25 4.05 10.25 9.39
N GLU A 26 4.31 10.61 10.65
CA GLU A 26 3.85 9.81 11.77
C GLU A 26 2.32 9.74 11.82
N LYS A 27 1.78 8.63 12.35
CA LYS A 27 0.34 8.38 12.50
C LYS A 27 -0.44 8.29 11.17
N THR A 28 0.25 8.33 10.02
CA THR A 28 -0.33 8.04 8.70
C THR A 28 -1.04 6.68 8.70
N THR A 29 -2.26 6.64 8.18
CA THR A 29 -3.00 5.40 7.96
C THR A 29 -2.64 4.79 6.61
N VAL A 30 -2.91 3.49 6.44
CA VAL A 30 -2.76 2.81 5.14
C VAL A 30 -3.52 3.56 4.04
N GLU A 31 -4.77 3.95 4.28
CA GLU A 31 -5.58 4.69 3.31
C GLU A 31 -4.94 6.03 2.91
N ASN A 32 -4.48 6.81 3.88
CA ASN A 32 -3.87 8.10 3.62
C ASN A 32 -2.57 7.92 2.85
N PHE A 33 -1.76 6.90 3.17
CA PHE A 33 -0.58 6.57 2.39
C PHE A 33 -0.94 6.23 0.94
N LEU A 34 -1.94 5.38 0.69
CA LEU A 34 -2.34 5.04 -0.67
C LEU A 34 -2.81 6.25 -1.48
N LYS A 35 -3.45 7.24 -0.85
CA LYS A 35 -3.81 8.51 -1.49
C LYS A 35 -2.60 9.39 -1.86
N THR A 36 -1.43 9.17 -1.24
CA THR A 36 -0.19 9.86 -1.64
C THR A 36 0.44 9.30 -2.91
N LEU A 37 0.03 8.10 -3.33
CA LEU A 37 0.52 7.47 -4.54
C LEU A 37 -0.26 8.03 -5.75
N ASP A 38 0.46 8.73 -6.61
CA ASP A 38 -0.04 9.48 -7.76
C ASP A 38 -0.83 8.68 -8.81
N HIS A 39 -0.59 7.37 -8.89
CA HIS A 39 -1.16 6.48 -9.90
C HIS A 39 -2.40 5.72 -9.42
N PHE A 40 -2.75 5.79 -8.13
CA PHE A 40 -4.00 5.21 -7.64
C PHE A 40 -5.11 6.24 -7.62
N HIS A 41 -6.10 6.05 -8.48
CA HIS A 41 -7.35 6.81 -8.41
C HIS A 41 -8.07 6.50 -7.08
N GLU A 42 -8.65 7.50 -6.41
CA GLU A 42 -9.26 7.32 -5.09
C GLU A 42 -10.33 6.23 -5.06
N SER A 43 -11.09 6.09 -6.15
CA SER A 43 -12.11 5.03 -6.31
C SER A 43 -11.54 3.61 -6.34
N HIS A 44 -10.25 3.44 -6.62
CA HIS A 44 -9.59 2.13 -6.66
C HIS A 44 -9.06 1.69 -5.29
N ILE A 45 -8.79 2.64 -4.39
CA ILE A 45 -8.20 2.37 -3.07
C ILE A 45 -8.97 1.28 -2.28
N PRO A 46 -10.32 1.29 -2.22
CA PRO A 46 -11.05 0.25 -1.50
C PRO A 46 -10.84 -1.18 -2.02
N TYR A 47 -10.40 -1.34 -3.27
CA TYR A 47 -10.16 -2.62 -3.94
C TYR A 47 -8.71 -3.10 -3.83
N ILE A 48 -7.82 -2.28 -3.23
CA ILE A 48 -6.44 -2.67 -2.96
C ILE A 48 -6.43 -3.51 -1.68
N GLN A 49 -5.97 -4.75 -1.79
CA GLN A 49 -5.67 -5.59 -0.65
C GLN A 49 -4.28 -5.24 -0.11
N VAL A 50 -4.22 -5.00 1.20
CA VAL A 50 -2.99 -4.62 1.89
C VAL A 50 -2.63 -5.69 2.92
N LEU A 51 -1.41 -6.23 2.82
CA LEU A 51 -0.79 -6.95 3.92
C LEU A 51 0.21 -6.03 4.61
N CYS A 52 0.25 -6.09 5.94
CA CYS A 52 1.25 -5.41 6.75
C CYS A 52 2.00 -6.49 7.56
N ASN A 53 3.29 -6.65 7.28
CA ASN A 53 4.15 -7.69 7.83
C ASN A 53 3.55 -9.09 7.60
N GLY A 54 3.11 -9.38 6.36
CA GLY A 54 2.53 -10.66 5.95
C GLY A 54 1.10 -10.94 6.44
N LYS A 55 0.45 -9.99 7.12
CA LYS A 55 -0.93 -10.15 7.63
C LYS A 55 -1.88 -9.14 7.03
N ARG A 56 -3.11 -9.58 6.71
CA ARG A 56 -4.16 -8.69 6.18
C ARG A 56 -4.38 -7.51 7.12
N CYS A 57 -4.42 -6.33 6.52
CA CYS A 57 -4.49 -5.07 7.22
C CYS A 57 -5.71 -4.26 6.75
N ALA A 58 -6.38 -3.60 7.70
CA ALA A 58 -7.41 -2.62 7.36
C ALA A 58 -6.79 -1.32 6.86
N HIS A 59 -7.47 -0.64 5.94
CA HIS A 59 -7.09 0.69 5.44
C HIS A 59 -7.01 1.76 6.56
N THR A 60 -7.75 1.57 7.64
CA THR A 60 -7.74 2.44 8.82
C THR A 60 -6.56 2.22 9.76
N LYS A 61 -5.74 1.17 9.55
CA LYS A 61 -4.58 0.91 10.41
C LYS A 61 -3.56 2.03 10.27
N LYS A 62 -3.04 2.49 11.42
CA LYS A 62 -1.88 3.38 11.49
C LYS A 62 -0.58 2.61 11.22
N LEU A 63 0.21 3.14 10.30
CA LEU A 63 1.52 2.62 9.95
C LEU A 63 2.54 2.96 11.04
N LYS A 64 3.58 2.13 11.14
CA LYS A 64 4.71 2.32 12.04
C LYS A 64 6.02 2.25 11.27
N SER A 65 7.06 2.86 11.82
CA SER A 65 8.40 2.75 11.25
C SER A 65 8.84 1.29 11.15
N GLY A 66 9.37 0.91 9.98
CA GLY A 66 9.81 -0.44 9.68
C GLY A 66 8.71 -1.41 9.25
N ASP A 67 7.45 -0.96 9.14
CA ASP A 67 6.39 -1.79 8.56
C ASP A 67 6.71 -2.14 7.10
N TYR A 68 6.44 -3.39 6.76
CA TYR A 68 6.48 -3.93 5.40
C TYR A 68 5.06 -4.03 4.86
N LEU A 69 4.76 -3.33 3.77
CA LEU A 69 3.47 -3.38 3.11
C LEU A 69 3.55 -4.14 1.80
N GLU A 70 2.59 -5.03 1.59
CA GLU A 70 2.37 -5.68 0.30
C GLU A 70 1.03 -5.20 -0.24
N LEU A 71 1.06 -4.58 -1.43
CA LEU A 71 -0.12 -4.06 -2.10
C LEU A 71 -0.50 -4.99 -3.25
N MET A 72 -1.77 -5.37 -3.32
CA MET A 72 -2.30 -6.28 -4.34
C MET A 72 -3.67 -5.78 -4.82
N LEU A 73 -4.00 -5.99 -6.09
CA LEU A 73 -5.38 -5.82 -6.55
C LEU A 73 -6.18 -7.09 -6.31
N MET A 74 -7.41 -6.95 -5.81
CA MET A 74 -8.36 -8.06 -5.86
C MET A 74 -8.81 -8.27 -7.30
N VAL A 75 -8.12 -9.15 -8.03
CA VAL A 75 -8.61 -9.66 -9.30
C VAL A 75 -9.66 -10.73 -9.02
N GLY A 76 -10.89 -10.52 -9.49
CA GLY A 76 -11.91 -11.55 -9.51
C GLY A 76 -11.42 -12.69 -10.39
N GLY A 77 -11.14 -13.84 -9.80
CA GLY A 77 -10.81 -15.04 -10.57
C GLY A 77 -12.09 -15.61 -11.18
N GLY A 78 -12.17 -15.56 -12.51
CA GLY A 78 -12.98 -16.42 -13.39
C GLY A 78 -14.47 -16.55 -13.08
#